data_AF-A0A2S7JKN4-F1
#
_entry.id   AF-A0A2S7JKN4-F1
#
_cell.length_a   1.000
_cell.length_b   1.000
_cell.length_c   1.000
_cell.angle_alpha   90.00
_cell.angle_beta   90.00
_cell.angle_gamma   90.00
#
_symmetry.space_group_name_H-M   'P 1'
#
loop_
_entity.id
_entity.type
_entity.pdbx_description
1 polymer ?
#
loop_
_entity_poly.entity_id
_entity_poly.type
_entity_poly.pdbx_seq_one_letter_code
_entity_poly.pdbx_strand_id
1 'polypeptide(L)'
;MSLIHDIQAASIAQNSDIPTMLRMCKLLAARISHQEFAHWVDLELNGYPTVDELPDYRVVRADSYGTFVGAFQQAGKLQIPVSVLPKEIQEQYQNAYMGNSISAYTALIEGGKSGSVQEPWPVALAIHHASKLTPHMQCIAAWKEIPIGAVVRLMDSVKTRVLGFAIDLEREAPNAGELPIGSQPPLSPEKMTQIFNTNITGNVGNIANASSGFIQSSTVVVRQGEWQSLQARLFELGLTESDTLGLKEDLERALAASSDEERKTTAGTWIGRLAGKAASGATGVGIEVAATAVAKAVAAYFGLAGA
;
A
#
# COMPACT_ATOMS: atom_id res chain seq x y z
N MET A 1 -8.91 -23.06 -25.61
CA MET A 1 -8.42 -22.70 -24.27
C MET A 1 -8.83 -21.27 -24.03
N SER A 2 -9.40 -21.00 -22.86
CA SER A 2 -9.85 -19.66 -22.48
C SER A 2 -8.64 -18.75 -22.27
N LEU A 3 -8.75 -17.46 -22.62
CA LEU A 3 -7.71 -16.45 -22.36
C LEU A 3 -7.31 -16.41 -20.87
N ILE A 4 -8.25 -16.70 -19.98
CA ILE A 4 -7.99 -16.76 -18.53
C ILE A 4 -7.03 -17.92 -18.20
N HIS A 5 -7.20 -19.08 -18.82
CA HIS A 5 -6.30 -20.22 -18.62
C HIS A 5 -4.89 -19.94 -19.14
N ASP A 6 -4.78 -19.24 -20.27
CA ASP A 6 -3.47 -18.83 -20.81
C ASP A 6 -2.75 -17.85 -19.86
N ILE A 7 -3.48 -16.91 -19.26
CA ILE A 7 -2.95 -15.97 -18.25
C ILE A 7 -2.52 -16.72 -16.98
N GLN A 8 -3.32 -17.66 -16.49
CA GLN A 8 -2.98 -18.47 -15.32
C GLN A 8 -1.73 -19.31 -15.59
N ALA A 9 -1.65 -19.99 -16.74
CA ALA A 9 -0.49 -20.77 -17.13
C ALA A 9 0.77 -19.90 -17.23
N ALA A 10 0.67 -18.71 -17.83
CA ALA A 10 1.76 -17.75 -17.90
C ALA A 10 2.17 -17.24 -16.51
N SER A 11 1.24 -17.08 -15.58
CA SER A 11 1.54 -16.60 -14.23
C SER A 11 2.25 -17.66 -13.37
N ILE A 12 1.95 -18.95 -13.59
CA ILE A 12 2.53 -20.08 -12.84
C ILE A 12 3.91 -20.46 -13.39
N ALA A 13 4.15 -20.27 -14.69
CA ALA A 13 5.39 -20.65 -15.33
C ALA A 13 6.59 -19.87 -14.74
N GLN A 14 7.63 -20.63 -14.35
CA GLN A 14 8.84 -20.07 -13.75
C GLN A 14 9.55 -19.11 -14.69
N ASN A 15 9.64 -19.46 -15.98
CA ASN A 15 10.33 -18.69 -17.01
C ASN A 15 9.36 -17.99 -17.98
N SER A 16 8.26 -17.44 -17.47
CA SER A 16 7.31 -16.70 -18.29
C SER A 16 7.75 -15.28 -18.59
N ASP A 17 7.52 -14.86 -19.84
CA ASP A 17 7.64 -13.47 -20.27
C ASP A 17 6.47 -12.65 -19.69
N ILE A 18 6.74 -11.97 -18.57
CA ILE A 18 5.77 -11.10 -17.87
C ILE A 18 5.15 -10.05 -18.81
N PRO A 19 5.93 -9.35 -19.67
CA PRO A 19 5.37 -8.50 -20.72
C PRO A 19 4.28 -9.17 -21.56
N THR A 20 4.49 -10.41 -22.01
CA THR A 20 3.48 -11.15 -22.80
C THR A 20 2.26 -11.49 -21.96
N MET A 21 2.44 -11.93 -20.71
CA MET A 21 1.33 -12.17 -19.78
C MET A 21 0.50 -10.88 -19.56
N LEU A 22 1.14 -9.73 -19.38
CA LEU A 22 0.44 -8.44 -19.23
C LEU A 22 -0.27 -8.00 -20.52
N ARG A 23 0.29 -8.30 -21.71
CA ARG A 23 -0.44 -8.08 -22.98
C ARG A 23 -1.70 -8.94 -23.08
N MET A 24 -1.67 -10.19 -22.59
CA MET A 24 -2.87 -11.01 -22.47
C MET A 24 -3.87 -10.39 -21.48
N CYS A 25 -3.39 -9.84 -20.36
CA CYS A 25 -4.22 -9.11 -19.40
C CYS A 25 -4.86 -7.87 -20.03
N LYS A 26 -4.15 -7.13 -20.89
CA LYS A 26 -4.70 -5.99 -21.64
C LYS A 26 -5.85 -6.41 -22.55
N LEU A 27 -5.69 -7.55 -23.24
CA LEU A 27 -6.76 -8.13 -24.05
C LEU A 27 -7.95 -8.54 -23.18
N LEU A 28 -7.70 -9.16 -22.02
CA LEU A 28 -8.75 -9.54 -21.08
C LEU A 28 -9.51 -8.32 -20.56
N ALA A 29 -8.80 -7.25 -20.19
CA ALA A 29 -9.38 -5.99 -19.72
C ALA A 29 -10.35 -5.38 -20.75
N ALA A 30 -9.99 -5.45 -22.04
CA ALA A 30 -10.84 -5.00 -23.13
C ALA A 30 -12.07 -5.88 -23.35
N ARG A 31 -11.99 -7.21 -23.10
CA ARG A 31 -13.13 -8.13 -23.21
C ARG A 31 -14.14 -7.96 -22.09
N ILE A 32 -13.66 -7.74 -20.87
CA ILE A 32 -14.52 -7.55 -19.68
C ILE A 32 -14.92 -6.08 -19.47
N SER A 33 -14.46 -5.18 -20.35
CA SER A 33 -14.71 -3.73 -20.30
C SER A 33 -14.35 -3.06 -18.96
N HIS A 34 -13.22 -3.46 -18.36
CA HIS A 34 -12.78 -2.93 -17.06
C HIS A 34 -11.60 -1.95 -17.19
N GLN A 35 -11.92 -0.66 -17.07
CA GLN A 35 -10.96 0.44 -17.34
C GLN A 35 -9.81 0.52 -16.33
N GLU A 36 -10.09 0.33 -15.04
CA GLU A 36 -9.04 0.41 -14.01
C GLU A 36 -7.98 -0.69 -14.19
N PHE A 37 -8.42 -1.89 -14.61
CA PHE A 37 -7.51 -2.99 -14.89
C PHE A 37 -6.69 -2.73 -16.16
N ALA A 38 -7.32 -2.19 -17.21
CA ALA A 38 -6.61 -1.78 -18.42
C ALA A 38 -5.54 -0.71 -18.11
N HIS A 39 -5.90 0.29 -17.28
CA HIS A 39 -4.99 1.35 -16.87
C HIS A 39 -3.80 0.82 -16.06
N TRP A 40 -4.05 -0.05 -15.07
CA TRP A 40 -2.98 -0.68 -14.29
C TRP A 40 -2.03 -1.50 -15.19
N VAL A 41 -2.57 -2.30 -16.11
CA VAL A 41 -1.76 -3.06 -17.07
C VAL A 41 -0.91 -2.14 -17.94
N ASP A 42 -1.45 -1.00 -18.37
CA ASP A 42 -0.73 -0.02 -19.18
C ASP A 42 0.41 0.65 -18.40
N LEU A 43 0.22 0.97 -17.12
CA LEU A 43 1.29 1.49 -16.25
C LEU A 43 2.38 0.44 -16.01
N GLU A 44 2.01 -0.83 -15.81
CA GLU A 44 2.98 -1.93 -15.65
C GLU A 44 3.83 -2.14 -16.93
N LEU A 45 3.21 -2.03 -18.10
CA LEU A 45 3.88 -2.20 -19.40
C LEU A 45 4.71 -0.99 -19.84
N ASN A 46 4.26 0.24 -19.58
CA ASN A 46 4.90 1.45 -20.08
C ASN A 46 5.74 2.19 -19.02
N GLY A 47 5.52 1.87 -17.74
CA GLY A 47 6.08 2.59 -16.61
C GLY A 47 5.11 3.60 -16.00
N TYR A 48 5.44 4.03 -14.79
CA TYR A 48 4.68 4.98 -13.99
C TYR A 48 5.23 6.39 -14.19
N PRO A 49 4.38 7.38 -14.50
CA PRO A 49 4.82 8.75 -14.76
C PRO A 49 5.23 9.49 -13.47
N THR A 50 4.62 9.14 -12.34
CA THR A 50 4.81 9.81 -11.05
C THR A 50 5.01 8.81 -9.92
N VAL A 51 5.57 9.29 -8.80
CA VAL A 51 5.75 8.49 -7.58
C VAL A 51 4.43 8.23 -6.87
N ASP A 52 3.45 9.11 -7.02
CA ASP A 52 2.15 8.99 -6.34
C ASP A 52 1.27 7.87 -6.92
N GLU A 53 1.49 7.50 -8.18
CA GLU A 53 0.79 6.40 -8.84
C GLU A 53 1.45 5.03 -8.61
N LEU A 54 2.62 5.00 -7.96
CA LEU A 54 3.37 3.77 -7.74
C LEU A 54 2.70 2.89 -6.67
N PRO A 55 2.37 1.63 -6.99
CA PRO A 55 1.93 0.67 -5.99
C PRO A 55 3.03 0.37 -4.96
N ASP A 56 2.63 0.02 -3.74
CA ASP A 56 3.54 -0.27 -2.62
C ASP A 56 4.62 -1.32 -2.95
N TYR A 57 4.29 -2.34 -3.77
CA TYR A 57 5.24 -3.38 -4.17
C TYR A 57 6.34 -2.88 -5.13
N ARG A 58 6.18 -1.66 -5.67
CA ARG A 58 7.20 -0.97 -6.46
C ARG A 58 8.05 0.00 -5.64
N VAL A 59 7.78 0.12 -4.34
CA VAL A 59 8.56 0.93 -3.41
C VAL A 59 9.38 0.02 -2.50
N VAL A 60 10.70 0.17 -2.52
CA VAL A 60 11.60 -0.66 -1.72
C VAL A 60 12.55 0.23 -0.94
N ARG A 61 12.69 -0.06 0.35
CA ARG A 61 13.71 0.60 1.17
C ARG A 61 15.10 0.25 0.63
N ALA A 62 15.88 1.27 0.32
CA ALA A 62 17.22 1.12 -0.23
C ALA A 62 18.23 1.82 0.68
N ASP A 63 19.38 1.17 0.87
CA ASP A 63 20.50 1.78 1.56
C ASP A 63 21.33 2.59 0.58
N SER A 64 21.83 3.74 1.03
CA SER A 64 22.69 4.59 0.23
C SER A 64 24.15 4.40 0.61
N TYR A 65 25.02 4.41 -0.40
CA TYR A 65 26.46 4.26 -0.26
C TYR A 65 27.18 5.30 -1.09
N GLY A 66 28.44 5.57 -0.76
CA GLY A 66 29.28 6.42 -1.58
C GLY A 66 30.75 6.08 -1.52
N THR A 67 31.48 6.63 -2.49
CA THR A 67 32.93 6.60 -2.57
C THR A 67 33.49 7.92 -2.06
N PHE A 68 34.44 7.83 -1.15
CA PHE A 68 35.05 8.96 -0.48
C PHE A 68 36.55 8.98 -0.74
N VAL A 69 37.08 10.16 -1.09
CA VAL A 69 38.49 10.37 -1.38
C VAL A 69 39.01 11.52 -0.53
N GLY A 70 40.11 11.29 0.19
CA GLY A 70 40.88 12.30 0.91
C GLY A 70 42.31 12.37 0.39
N ALA A 71 43.12 13.26 0.96
CA ALA A 71 44.50 13.50 0.49
C ALA A 71 45.42 12.26 0.55
N PHE A 72 45.17 11.33 1.50
CA PHE A 72 46.00 10.14 1.71
C PHE A 72 45.21 8.84 1.90
N GLN A 73 43.88 8.89 1.76
CA GLN A 73 42.99 7.77 2.11
C GLN A 73 41.81 7.74 1.12
N GLN A 74 41.33 6.54 0.79
CA GLN A 74 40.17 6.33 -0.06
C GLN A 74 39.29 5.24 0.55
N ALA A 75 37.98 5.47 0.58
CA ALA A 75 37.00 4.47 0.95
C ALA A 75 36.04 4.24 -0.22
N GLY A 76 36.08 3.04 -0.80
CA GLY A 76 35.33 2.71 -2.02
C GLY A 76 33.81 2.59 -1.82
N LYS A 77 33.39 2.13 -0.63
CA LYS A 77 31.99 1.93 -0.27
C LYS A 77 31.80 2.21 1.22
N LEU A 78 31.25 3.38 1.55
CA LEU A 78 30.80 3.74 2.89
C LEU A 78 29.30 3.99 2.86
N GLN A 79 28.58 3.50 3.88
CA GLN A 79 27.16 3.77 4.01
C GLN A 79 26.92 5.25 4.32
N ILE A 80 25.93 5.83 3.66
CA ILE A 80 25.47 7.21 3.85
C ILE A 80 24.13 7.13 4.60
N PRO A 81 24.10 7.43 5.90
CA PRO A 81 22.85 7.57 6.63
C PRO A 81 21.99 8.69 6.04
N VAL A 82 20.71 8.42 5.82
CA VAL A 82 19.76 9.42 5.31
C VAL A 82 19.62 10.64 6.22
N SER A 83 19.97 10.53 7.50
CA SER A 83 19.96 11.64 8.47
C SER A 83 20.91 12.79 8.12
N VAL A 84 21.87 12.57 7.22
CA VAL A 84 22.78 13.61 6.70
C VAL A 84 22.08 14.56 5.71
N LEU A 85 20.94 14.11 5.16
CA LEU A 85 20.11 14.88 4.25
C LEU A 85 19.09 15.75 5.01
N PRO A 86 18.68 16.91 4.45
CA PRO A 86 17.55 17.70 4.95
C PRO A 86 16.28 16.85 5.01
N LYS A 87 15.43 17.08 6.03
CA LYS A 87 14.24 16.26 6.31
C LYS A 87 13.30 16.14 5.11
N GLU A 88 13.25 17.18 4.29
CA GLU A 88 12.37 17.31 3.13
C GLU A 88 12.66 16.28 2.03
N ILE A 89 13.90 15.78 1.95
CA ILE A 89 14.33 14.84 0.91
C ILE A 89 14.70 13.46 1.48
N GLN A 90 14.65 13.26 2.80
CA GLN A 90 15.07 12.00 3.43
C GLN A 90 14.31 10.80 2.89
N GLU A 91 12.99 10.94 2.69
CA GLU A 91 12.14 9.86 2.21
C GLU A 91 12.55 9.40 0.80
N GLN A 92 12.84 10.34 -0.10
CA GLN A 92 13.25 10.06 -1.48
C GLN A 92 14.54 9.24 -1.57
N TYR A 93 15.44 9.39 -0.59
CA TYR A 93 16.72 8.69 -0.52
C TYR A 93 16.72 7.49 0.43
N GLN A 94 15.67 7.35 1.25
CA GLN A 94 15.39 6.14 2.03
C GLN A 94 14.75 5.06 1.17
N ASN A 95 13.95 5.46 0.17
CA ASN A 95 13.24 4.55 -0.71
C ASN A 95 13.77 4.61 -2.15
N ALA A 96 13.74 3.45 -2.81
CA ALA A 96 13.88 3.31 -4.24
C ALA A 96 12.50 3.09 -4.86
N TYR A 97 12.19 3.91 -5.86
CA TYR A 97 10.91 3.90 -6.56
C TYR A 97 11.08 3.24 -7.92
N MET A 98 10.55 2.04 -8.08
CA MET A 98 10.68 1.26 -9.29
C MET A 98 9.62 1.66 -10.33
N GLY A 99 9.75 2.87 -10.88
CA GLY A 99 8.83 3.47 -11.87
C GLY A 99 8.92 2.95 -13.30
N ASN A 100 10.03 2.35 -13.72
CA ASN A 100 10.21 1.91 -15.11
C ASN A 100 9.24 0.79 -15.53
N SER A 101 9.13 0.56 -16.84
CA SER A 101 8.37 -0.55 -17.40
C SER A 101 8.89 -1.90 -16.91
N ILE A 102 8.00 -2.89 -16.84
CA ILE A 102 8.40 -4.25 -16.43
C ILE A 102 9.50 -4.84 -17.32
N SER A 103 9.50 -4.50 -18.62
CA SER A 103 10.52 -4.95 -19.58
C SER A 103 11.92 -4.42 -19.26
N ALA A 104 12.02 -3.24 -18.64
CA ALA A 104 13.31 -2.71 -18.19
C ALA A 104 13.89 -3.57 -17.06
N TYR A 105 13.03 -4.08 -16.17
CA TYR A 105 13.44 -4.95 -15.06
C TYR A 105 13.74 -6.39 -15.50
N THR A 106 13.02 -6.94 -16.48
CA THR A 106 13.37 -8.26 -17.04
C THR A 106 14.74 -8.20 -17.71
N ALA A 107 15.00 -7.19 -18.54
CA ALA A 107 16.31 -7.01 -19.17
C ALA A 107 17.43 -6.81 -18.15
N LEU A 108 17.14 -6.15 -17.03
CA LEU A 108 18.10 -5.95 -15.94
C LEU A 108 18.52 -7.26 -15.26
N ILE A 109 17.59 -8.20 -15.12
CA ILE A 109 17.83 -9.52 -14.51
C ILE A 109 18.54 -10.45 -15.49
N GLU A 110 18.11 -10.48 -16.75
CA GLU A 110 18.73 -11.28 -17.82
C GLU A 110 20.17 -10.85 -18.11
N GLY A 111 20.49 -9.56 -17.91
CA GLY A 111 21.84 -9.02 -18.06
C GLY A 111 22.86 -9.56 -17.04
N GLY A 112 22.49 -10.48 -16.15
CA GLY A 112 23.42 -11.22 -15.29
C GLY A 112 24.10 -10.39 -14.21
N LYS A 113 23.51 -9.24 -13.82
CA LYS A 113 24.02 -8.44 -12.71
C LYS A 113 23.83 -9.20 -11.40
N SER A 114 24.92 -9.71 -10.84
CA SER A 114 24.91 -10.34 -9.53
C SER A 114 24.97 -9.29 -8.42
N GLY A 115 24.11 -9.44 -7.40
CA GLY A 115 24.13 -8.62 -6.19
C GLY A 115 23.07 -7.50 -6.17
N SER A 116 23.41 -6.34 -6.73
CA SER A 116 22.62 -5.12 -6.57
C SER A 116 22.63 -4.23 -7.83
N VAL A 117 21.61 -3.39 -7.93
CA VAL A 117 21.47 -2.34 -8.94
C VAL A 117 21.72 -1.01 -8.25
N GLN A 118 22.46 -0.13 -8.92
CA GLN A 118 22.83 1.17 -8.38
C GLN A 118 21.99 2.26 -9.04
N GLU A 119 21.36 3.09 -8.23
CA GLU A 119 20.69 4.32 -8.67
C GLU A 119 21.53 5.51 -8.18
N PRO A 120 22.24 6.22 -9.06
CA PRO A 120 23.17 7.27 -8.65
C PRO A 120 22.43 8.47 -8.04
N TRP A 121 23.02 9.06 -7.01
CA TRP A 121 22.59 10.35 -6.49
C TRP A 121 23.02 11.47 -7.44
N PRO A 122 22.32 12.62 -7.45
CA PRO A 122 22.83 13.83 -8.08
C PRO A 122 24.19 14.21 -7.47
N VAL A 123 25.19 14.47 -8.33
CA VAL A 123 26.58 14.75 -7.90
C VAL A 123 26.66 15.91 -6.92
N ALA A 124 25.91 16.99 -7.15
CA ALA A 124 25.89 18.15 -6.26
C ALA A 124 25.40 17.80 -4.85
N LEU A 125 24.40 16.92 -4.74
CA LEU A 125 23.85 16.48 -3.47
C LEU A 125 24.82 15.56 -2.72
N ALA A 126 25.48 14.65 -3.45
CA ALA A 126 26.53 13.80 -2.91
C ALA A 126 27.69 14.64 -2.32
N ILE A 127 28.21 15.60 -3.08
CA ILE A 127 29.32 16.46 -2.63
C ILE A 127 28.89 17.31 -1.43
N HIS A 128 27.72 17.96 -1.50
CA HIS A 128 27.30 18.93 -0.49
C HIS A 128 26.85 18.30 0.83
N HIS A 129 26.21 17.13 0.79
CA HIS A 129 25.68 16.48 1.98
C HIS A 129 26.52 15.30 2.43
N ALA A 130 26.81 14.33 1.55
CA ALA A 130 27.50 13.10 1.96
C ALA A 130 28.92 13.36 2.44
N SER A 131 29.65 14.35 1.89
CA SER A 131 30.99 14.73 2.38
C SER A 131 31.02 15.20 3.84
N LYS A 132 29.88 15.53 4.45
CA LYS A 132 29.82 15.91 5.88
C LYS A 132 30.06 14.73 6.82
N LEU A 133 29.94 13.49 6.33
CA LEU A 133 30.13 12.27 7.13
C LEU A 133 31.57 12.05 7.57
N THR A 134 32.52 12.44 6.74
CA THR A 134 33.93 12.10 6.91
C THR A 134 34.76 13.38 6.91
N PRO A 135 35.18 13.85 8.10
CA PRO A 135 36.15 14.92 8.17
C PRO A 135 37.38 14.53 7.35
N HIS A 136 37.75 15.37 6.38
CA HIS A 136 38.96 15.25 5.52
C HIS A 136 38.82 14.33 4.29
N MET A 137 37.60 13.87 3.97
CA MET A 137 37.32 13.22 2.69
C MET A 137 36.17 13.92 1.98
N GLN A 138 36.15 13.84 0.65
CA GLN A 138 35.05 14.30 -0.18
C GLN A 138 34.35 13.12 -0.81
N CYS A 139 33.01 13.16 -0.83
CA CYS A 139 32.22 12.19 -1.57
C CYS A 139 32.26 12.53 -3.05
N ILE A 140 32.82 11.63 -3.87
CA ILE A 140 32.93 11.81 -5.33
C ILE A 140 31.81 11.11 -6.10
N ALA A 141 31.18 10.11 -5.47
CA ALA A 141 30.05 9.38 -6.02
C ALA A 141 29.19 8.85 -4.87
N ALA A 142 27.87 8.94 -5.00
CA ALA A 142 26.92 8.31 -4.10
C ALA A 142 25.80 7.66 -4.93
N TRP A 143 25.22 6.58 -4.40
CA TRP A 143 24.15 5.84 -5.05
C TRP A 143 23.26 5.14 -4.01
N LYS A 144 22.00 4.91 -4.35
CA LYS A 144 21.14 3.92 -3.69
C LYS A 144 21.49 2.53 -4.22
N GLU A 145 21.61 1.57 -3.31
CA GLU A 145 21.84 0.17 -3.64
C GLU A 145 20.52 -0.60 -3.51
N ILE A 146 20.00 -1.07 -4.64
CA ILE A 146 18.75 -1.83 -4.74
C ILE A 146 19.13 -3.31 -4.89
N PRO A 147 18.82 -4.19 -3.92
CA PRO A 147 19.12 -5.61 -4.04
C PRO A 147 18.40 -6.21 -5.25
N ILE A 148 19.07 -7.08 -6.02
CA ILE A 148 18.43 -7.71 -7.19
C ILE A 148 17.19 -8.53 -6.80
N GLY A 149 17.20 -9.11 -5.59
CA GLY A 149 16.05 -9.81 -5.03
C GLY A 149 14.81 -8.93 -4.83
N ALA A 150 14.97 -7.62 -4.72
CA ALA A 150 13.84 -6.68 -4.70
C ALA A 150 13.16 -6.58 -6.07
N VAL A 151 13.96 -6.59 -7.15
CA VAL A 151 13.44 -6.60 -8.53
C VAL A 151 12.74 -7.93 -8.82
N VAL A 152 13.33 -9.04 -8.38
CA VAL A 152 12.67 -10.36 -8.46
C VAL A 152 11.34 -10.37 -7.71
N ARG A 153 11.30 -9.84 -6.48
CA ARG A 153 10.07 -9.72 -5.70
C ARG A 153 9.02 -8.87 -6.40
N LEU A 154 9.39 -7.77 -7.05
CA LEU A 154 8.47 -6.94 -7.84
C LEU A 154 7.84 -7.78 -8.95
N MET A 155 8.65 -8.52 -9.71
CA MET A 155 8.17 -9.37 -10.79
C MET A 155 7.22 -10.47 -10.29
N ASP A 156 7.59 -11.15 -9.21
CA ASP A 156 6.76 -12.19 -8.60
C ASP A 156 5.45 -11.60 -8.05
N SER A 157 5.50 -10.40 -7.47
CA SER A 157 4.30 -9.69 -6.99
C SER A 157 3.32 -9.44 -8.13
N VAL A 158 3.79 -8.95 -9.29
CA VAL A 158 2.94 -8.76 -10.48
C VAL A 158 2.31 -10.08 -10.92
N LYS A 159 3.07 -11.18 -10.97
CA LYS A 159 2.55 -12.51 -11.32
C LYS A 159 1.47 -12.97 -10.32
N THR A 160 1.72 -12.85 -9.02
CA THR A 160 0.76 -13.28 -7.98
C THR A 160 -0.53 -12.47 -8.05
N ARG A 161 -0.45 -11.15 -8.28
CA ARG A 161 -1.62 -10.28 -8.42
C ARG A 161 -2.48 -10.64 -9.62
N VAL A 162 -1.83 -10.85 -10.78
CA VAL A 162 -2.52 -11.27 -12.00
C VAL A 162 -3.15 -12.65 -11.84
N LEU A 163 -2.44 -13.59 -11.21
CA LEU A 163 -2.96 -14.93 -10.94
C LEU A 163 -4.19 -14.88 -10.03
N GLY A 164 -4.14 -14.14 -8.93
CA GLY A 164 -5.28 -13.97 -8.01
C GLY A 164 -6.48 -13.35 -8.71
N PHE A 165 -6.27 -12.28 -9.48
CA PHE A 165 -7.31 -11.66 -10.29
C PHE A 165 -7.94 -12.64 -11.29
N ALA A 166 -7.12 -13.43 -11.99
CA ALA A 166 -7.59 -14.41 -12.97
C ALA A 166 -8.43 -15.53 -12.33
N ILE A 167 -8.03 -16.01 -11.14
CA ILE A 167 -8.76 -17.05 -10.39
C ILE A 167 -10.11 -16.53 -9.90
N ASP A 168 -10.14 -15.34 -9.29
CA ASP A 168 -11.38 -14.77 -8.76
C ASP A 168 -12.34 -14.38 -9.87
N LEU A 169 -11.83 -13.88 -11.00
CA LEU A 169 -12.63 -13.62 -12.20
C LEU A 169 -13.22 -14.91 -12.78
N GLU A 170 -12.44 -15.99 -12.88
CA GLU A 170 -12.93 -17.28 -13.38
C GLU A 170 -14.04 -17.85 -12.50
N ARG A 171 -13.87 -17.75 -11.17
CA ARG A 171 -14.85 -18.27 -10.21
C ARG A 171 -16.22 -17.60 -10.37
N GLU A 172 -16.23 -16.31 -10.65
CA GLU A 172 -17.45 -15.51 -10.74
C GLU A 172 -18.02 -15.46 -12.16
N ALA A 173 -17.14 -15.50 -13.17
CA ALA A 173 -17.50 -15.47 -14.57
C ALA A 173 -16.60 -16.39 -15.41
N PRO A 174 -16.90 -17.70 -15.49
CA PRO A 174 -16.07 -18.68 -16.20
C PRO A 174 -15.83 -18.35 -17.68
N ASN A 175 -16.81 -17.72 -18.32
CA ASN A 175 -16.77 -17.38 -19.75
C ASN A 175 -16.18 -15.98 -20.04
N ALA A 176 -15.74 -15.23 -19.03
CA ALA A 176 -15.25 -13.85 -19.20
C ALA A 176 -14.05 -13.76 -20.16
N GLY A 177 -13.23 -14.82 -20.22
CA GLY A 177 -12.08 -14.91 -21.12
C GLY A 177 -12.44 -15.08 -22.58
N GLU A 178 -13.69 -15.39 -22.94
CA GLU A 178 -14.11 -15.74 -24.31
C GLU A 178 -15.04 -14.69 -24.93
N LEU A 179 -15.41 -13.66 -24.18
CA LEU A 179 -16.30 -12.60 -24.66
C LEU A 179 -15.66 -11.79 -25.79
N PRO A 180 -16.39 -11.47 -26.87
CA PRO A 180 -15.95 -10.49 -27.86
C PRO A 180 -15.70 -9.12 -27.21
N ILE A 181 -14.71 -8.38 -27.72
CA ILE A 181 -14.47 -7.00 -27.26
C ILE A 181 -15.72 -6.15 -27.53
N GLY A 182 -16.11 -5.34 -26.55
CA GLY A 182 -17.32 -4.51 -26.62
C GLY A 182 -18.60 -5.24 -26.21
N SER A 183 -18.51 -6.49 -25.75
CA SER A 183 -19.62 -7.17 -25.09
C SER A 183 -19.98 -6.49 -23.76
N GLN A 184 -21.20 -6.74 -23.27
CA GLN A 184 -21.57 -6.34 -21.93
C GLN A 184 -20.61 -6.96 -20.90
N PRO A 185 -20.21 -6.21 -19.85
CA PRO A 185 -19.35 -6.73 -18.80
C PRO A 185 -19.94 -8.02 -18.21
N PRO A 186 -19.10 -9.04 -17.92
CA PRO A 186 -19.58 -10.32 -17.39
C PRO A 186 -20.16 -10.22 -15.97
N LEU A 187 -19.79 -9.19 -15.22
CA LEU A 187 -20.16 -8.95 -13.84
C LEU A 187 -20.59 -7.49 -13.65
N SER A 188 -21.27 -7.19 -12.54
CA SER A 188 -21.55 -5.80 -12.18
C SER A 188 -20.25 -5.00 -11.98
N PRO A 189 -20.25 -3.69 -12.26
CA PRO A 189 -19.07 -2.84 -12.04
C PRO A 189 -18.54 -2.94 -10.61
N GLU A 190 -19.43 -2.96 -9.61
CA GLU A 190 -19.08 -3.08 -8.19
C GLU A 190 -18.29 -4.35 -7.89
N LYS A 191 -18.74 -5.49 -8.43
CA LYS A 191 -18.09 -6.78 -8.21
C LYS A 191 -16.74 -6.87 -8.93
N MET A 192 -16.64 -6.28 -10.12
CA MET A 192 -15.37 -6.17 -10.84
C MET A 192 -14.35 -5.32 -10.08
N THR A 193 -14.76 -4.15 -9.59
CA THR A 193 -13.91 -3.27 -8.79
C THR A 193 -13.51 -3.96 -7.47
N GLN A 194 -14.40 -4.75 -6.86
CA GLN A 194 -14.07 -5.54 -5.68
C GLN A 194 -12.98 -6.59 -5.97
N ILE A 195 -13.11 -7.37 -7.05
CA ILE A 195 -12.12 -8.38 -7.45
C ILE A 195 -10.77 -7.71 -7.79
N PHE A 196 -10.82 -6.60 -8.53
CA PHE A 196 -9.65 -5.79 -8.87
C PHE A 196 -8.95 -5.27 -7.61
N ASN A 197 -9.69 -4.66 -6.69
CA ASN A 197 -9.11 -4.10 -5.48
C ASN A 197 -8.56 -5.17 -4.53
N THR A 198 -9.20 -6.34 -4.48
CA THR A 198 -8.74 -7.44 -3.64
C THR A 198 -7.39 -7.98 -4.12
N ASN A 199 -7.20 -8.09 -5.44
CA ASN A 199 -6.04 -8.76 -6.02
C ASN A 199 -4.94 -7.82 -6.52
N ILE A 200 -5.30 -6.71 -7.15
CA ILE A 200 -4.35 -5.81 -7.83
C ILE A 200 -3.89 -4.66 -6.93
N THR A 201 -4.80 -4.02 -6.19
CA THR A 201 -4.45 -2.89 -5.31
C THR A 201 -4.27 -3.30 -3.85
N GLY A 202 -4.91 -4.39 -3.42
CA GLY A 202 -4.83 -4.92 -2.06
C GLY A 202 -3.44 -5.45 -1.71
N ASN A 203 -3.09 -5.49 -0.42
CA ASN A 203 -1.77 -5.96 0.00
C ASN A 203 -1.70 -7.50 -0.07
N VAL A 204 -1.02 -8.06 -1.09
CA VAL A 204 -0.95 -9.52 -1.37
C VAL A 204 -0.30 -10.34 -0.26
N GLY A 205 0.27 -9.68 0.76
CA GLY A 205 0.81 -10.33 1.96
C GLY A 205 -0.26 -10.82 2.96
N ASN A 206 -1.53 -10.47 2.77
CA ASN A 206 -2.66 -10.89 3.60
C ASN A 206 -3.68 -11.72 2.81
N ILE A 207 -3.22 -12.72 2.04
CA ILE A 207 -4.12 -13.79 1.55
C ILE A 207 -4.45 -14.70 2.74
N ALA A 208 -5.31 -14.19 3.59
CA ALA A 208 -6.08 -14.92 4.58
C ALA A 208 -7.49 -14.32 4.55
N ASN A 209 -8.32 -14.76 3.60
CA ASN A 209 -9.75 -14.96 3.87
C ASN A 209 -10.49 -15.57 2.67
N ALA A 210 -10.36 -16.89 2.55
CA ALA A 210 -11.48 -17.73 2.14
C ALA A 210 -12.24 -18.20 3.41
N SER A 211 -12.73 -17.25 4.21
CA SER A 211 -13.67 -17.54 5.28
C SER A 211 -14.82 -16.55 5.21
N SER A 212 -16.04 -17.09 5.11
CA SER A 212 -17.29 -16.33 5.17
C SER A 212 -17.43 -15.75 6.57
N GLY A 213 -16.94 -14.52 6.76
CA GLY A 213 -17.03 -13.82 8.04
C GLY A 213 -16.04 -12.68 8.22
N PHE A 214 -15.59 -12.02 7.14
CA PHE A 214 -14.73 -10.86 7.28
C PHE A 214 -15.57 -9.58 7.35
N ILE A 215 -15.61 -8.97 8.54
CA ILE A 215 -15.92 -7.55 8.65
C ILE A 215 -14.74 -6.82 8.03
N GLN A 216 -14.95 -6.36 6.80
CA GLN A 216 -14.11 -5.39 6.14
C GLN A 216 -14.00 -4.19 7.07
N SER A 217 -12.87 -4.05 7.78
CA SER A 217 -12.52 -2.78 8.38
C SER A 217 -12.16 -1.83 7.24
N SER A 218 -13.18 -1.31 6.57
CA SER A 218 -13.06 0.01 5.97
C SER A 218 -12.48 0.88 7.07
N THR A 219 -11.33 1.51 6.84
CA THR A 219 -10.83 2.48 7.81
C THR A 219 -11.77 3.68 7.69
N VAL A 220 -12.89 3.63 8.41
CA VAL A 220 -13.76 4.78 8.60
C VAL A 220 -12.94 5.78 9.40
N VAL A 221 -12.29 6.70 8.68
CA VAL A 221 -11.56 7.81 9.29
C VAL A 221 -12.61 8.70 9.93
N VAL A 222 -12.70 8.65 11.26
CA VAL A 222 -13.57 9.55 12.01
C VAL A 222 -13.00 10.96 11.87
N ARG A 223 -13.73 11.83 11.18
CA ARG A 223 -13.42 13.26 11.07
C ARG A 223 -14.00 14.01 12.26
N GLN A 224 -13.35 15.10 12.66
CA GLN A 224 -13.77 15.92 13.80
C GLN A 224 -15.21 16.42 13.60
N GLY A 225 -16.08 16.21 14.60
CA GLY A 225 -17.47 16.66 14.57
C GLY A 225 -18.44 15.84 13.69
N GLU A 226 -17.97 14.84 12.93
CA GLU A 226 -18.85 14.01 12.09
C GLU A 226 -19.42 12.81 12.85
N TRP A 227 -20.66 12.95 13.36
CA TRP A 227 -21.34 11.90 14.13
C TRP A 227 -21.55 10.61 13.32
N GLN A 228 -21.90 10.72 12.04
CA GLN A 228 -22.18 9.55 11.17
C GLN A 228 -20.94 8.66 11.02
N SER A 229 -19.77 9.29 10.87
CA SER A 229 -18.46 8.61 10.76
C SER A 229 -18.08 7.92 12.07
N LEU A 230 -18.35 8.55 13.23
CA LEU A 230 -18.15 7.94 14.54
C LEU A 230 -19.11 6.76 14.78
N GLN A 231 -20.39 6.94 14.47
CA GLN A 231 -21.44 5.95 14.67
C GLN A 231 -21.17 4.68 13.86
N ALA A 232 -20.82 4.82 12.57
CA ALA A 232 -20.44 3.69 11.73
C ALA A 232 -19.25 2.93 12.33
N ARG A 233 -18.24 3.65 12.82
CA ARG A 233 -17.06 3.02 13.43
C ARG A 233 -17.37 2.30 14.75
N LEU A 234 -18.30 2.82 15.56
CA LEU A 234 -18.71 2.16 16.81
C LEU A 234 -19.53 0.89 16.54
N PHE A 235 -20.37 0.88 15.50
CA PHE A 235 -21.12 -0.31 15.09
C PHE A 235 -20.24 -1.39 14.47
N GLU A 236 -19.20 -1.02 13.72
CA GLU A 236 -18.16 -1.95 13.28
C GLU A 236 -17.45 -2.63 14.47
N LEU A 237 -17.36 -1.95 15.62
CA LEU A 237 -16.78 -2.49 16.85
C LEU A 237 -17.76 -3.34 17.67
N GLY A 238 -18.95 -3.64 17.13
CA GLY A 238 -19.94 -4.52 17.75
C GLY A 238 -20.85 -3.84 18.78
N LEU A 239 -20.87 -2.51 18.83
CA LEU A 239 -21.80 -1.76 19.68
C LEU A 239 -23.16 -1.62 18.97
N THR A 240 -24.24 -1.54 19.75
CA THR A 240 -25.60 -1.37 19.22
C THR A 240 -26.11 0.05 19.46
N GLU A 241 -27.20 0.45 18.79
CA GLU A 241 -27.88 1.73 19.05
C GLU A 241 -28.28 1.92 20.53
N SER A 242 -28.56 0.82 21.23
CA SER A 242 -28.89 0.87 22.67
C SER A 242 -27.68 1.27 23.53
N ASP A 243 -26.46 1.04 23.06
CA ASP A 243 -25.22 1.33 23.78
C ASP A 243 -24.74 2.77 23.57
N THR A 244 -25.09 3.36 22.44
CA THR A 244 -24.75 4.74 22.06
C THR A 244 -25.87 5.75 22.36
N LEU A 245 -26.91 5.33 23.08
CA LEU A 245 -28.05 6.17 23.45
C LEU A 245 -27.62 7.30 24.39
N GLY A 246 -27.76 8.55 23.92
CA GLY A 246 -27.32 9.77 24.62
C GLY A 246 -25.88 10.20 24.28
N LEU A 247 -25.09 9.35 23.59
CA LEU A 247 -23.71 9.68 23.21
C LEU A 247 -23.67 10.90 22.28
N LYS A 248 -24.55 10.95 21.28
CA LYS A 248 -24.61 12.05 20.32
C LYS A 248 -24.80 13.41 21.00
N GLU A 249 -25.78 13.51 21.89
CA GLU A 249 -26.14 14.76 22.56
C GLU A 249 -25.04 15.26 23.50
N ASP A 250 -24.40 14.34 24.23
CA ASP A 250 -23.30 14.69 25.13
C ASP A 250 -22.04 15.10 24.37
N LEU A 251 -21.71 14.43 23.25
CA LEU A 251 -20.58 14.79 22.41
C LEU A 251 -20.78 16.15 21.71
N GLU A 252 -21.99 16.41 21.20
CA GLU A 252 -22.32 17.70 20.57
C GLU A 252 -22.31 18.84 21.60
N ARG A 253 -22.81 18.60 22.82
CA ARG A 253 -22.74 19.56 23.93
C ARG A 253 -21.30 19.90 24.31
N ALA A 254 -20.45 18.88 24.48
CA ALA A 254 -19.05 19.06 24.82
C ALA A 254 -18.23 19.73 23.70
N LEU A 255 -18.59 19.48 22.43
CA LEU A 255 -17.97 20.16 21.29
C LEU A 255 -18.31 21.65 21.29
N ALA A 256 -19.58 21.99 21.57
CA ALA A 256 -20.10 23.37 21.63
C ALA A 256 -19.58 24.18 22.83
N ALA A 257 -19.32 23.55 23.98
CA ALA A 257 -18.90 24.22 25.20
C ALA A 257 -17.48 24.83 25.15
N SER A 258 -16.68 24.54 24.11
CA SER A 258 -15.34 25.12 23.88
C SER A 258 -14.33 24.99 25.04
N SER A 259 -14.58 24.08 25.99
CA SER A 259 -13.69 23.76 27.10
C SER A 259 -13.01 22.41 26.85
N ASP A 260 -11.67 22.40 26.79
CA ASP A 260 -10.91 21.16 26.58
C ASP A 260 -11.03 20.18 27.76
N GLU A 261 -11.25 20.69 28.98
CA GLU A 261 -11.50 19.85 30.15
C GLU A 261 -12.86 19.15 30.09
N GLU A 262 -13.88 19.82 29.54
CA GLU A 262 -15.21 19.24 29.35
C GLU A 262 -15.22 18.17 28.25
N ARG A 263 -14.44 18.40 27.17
CA ARG A 263 -14.22 17.41 26.11
C ARG A 263 -13.51 16.16 26.62
N LYS A 264 -12.43 16.32 27.39
CA LYS A 264 -11.69 15.19 28.00
C LYS A 264 -12.55 14.42 28.99
N THR A 265 -13.32 15.12 29.83
CA THR A 265 -14.21 14.50 30.82
C THR A 265 -15.29 13.68 30.11
N THR A 266 -15.97 14.27 29.13
CA THR A 266 -17.03 13.61 28.34
C THR A 266 -16.47 12.42 27.56
N ALA A 267 -15.31 12.57 26.92
CA ALA A 267 -14.63 11.49 26.23
C ALA A 267 -14.28 10.35 27.21
N GLY A 268 -13.70 10.66 28.37
CA GLY A 268 -13.32 9.67 29.39
C GLY A 268 -14.51 8.86 29.91
N THR A 269 -15.64 9.51 30.19
CA THR A 269 -16.86 8.84 30.64
C THR A 269 -17.39 7.84 29.60
N TRP A 270 -17.46 8.26 28.34
CA TRP A 270 -17.97 7.41 27.27
C TRP A 270 -16.99 6.32 26.86
N ILE A 271 -15.68 6.59 26.88
CA ILE A 271 -14.65 5.56 26.68
C ILE A 271 -14.78 4.48 27.75
N GLY A 272 -14.89 4.85 29.03
CA GLY A 272 -15.06 3.86 30.11
C GLY A 272 -16.33 3.02 29.97
N ARG A 273 -17.46 3.64 29.58
CA ARG A 273 -18.75 2.96 29.40
C ARG A 273 -18.77 2.04 28.18
N LEU A 274 -18.20 2.48 27.06
CA LEU A 274 -18.24 1.75 25.79
C LEU A 274 -17.13 0.70 25.68
N ALA A 275 -15.94 0.95 26.24
CA ALA A 275 -14.84 -0.02 26.22
C ALA A 275 -15.22 -1.33 26.91
N GLY A 276 -15.92 -1.28 28.05
CA GLY A 276 -16.40 -2.46 28.76
C GLY A 276 -17.44 -3.27 27.97
N LYS A 277 -18.27 -2.60 27.16
CA LYS A 277 -19.30 -3.26 26.34
C LYS A 277 -18.75 -3.81 25.02
N ALA A 278 -17.87 -3.06 24.37
CA ALA A 278 -17.14 -3.52 23.19
C ALA A 278 -16.29 -4.75 23.51
N ALA A 279 -15.69 -4.81 24.72
CA ALA A 279 -14.99 -5.98 25.23
C ALA A 279 -15.89 -7.23 25.36
N SER A 280 -17.17 -7.07 25.71
CA SER A 280 -18.12 -8.18 25.84
C SER A 280 -18.80 -8.61 24.52
N GLY A 281 -18.84 -7.73 23.52
CA GLY A 281 -19.50 -7.97 22.23
C GLY A 281 -18.57 -8.37 21.07
N ALA A 282 -17.24 -8.24 21.23
CA ALA A 282 -16.27 -8.49 20.17
C ALA A 282 -16.06 -10.00 19.91
N THR A 283 -16.77 -10.55 18.93
CA THR A 283 -16.43 -11.87 18.37
C THR A 283 -15.23 -11.72 17.43
N GLY A 284 -14.02 -12.06 17.91
CA GLY A 284 -12.82 -12.20 17.08
C GLY A 284 -11.78 -11.07 17.15
N VAL A 285 -12.04 -9.99 17.91
CA VAL A 285 -11.06 -8.92 18.17
C VAL A 285 -10.66 -8.97 19.65
N GLY A 286 -9.36 -9.01 19.95
CA GLY A 286 -8.87 -9.03 21.33
C GLY A 286 -9.44 -7.87 22.17
N ILE A 287 -9.83 -8.16 23.41
CA ILE A 287 -10.51 -7.23 24.34
C ILE A 287 -9.81 -5.86 24.42
N GLU A 288 -8.48 -5.84 24.49
CA GLU A 288 -7.68 -4.61 24.55
C GLU A 288 -7.71 -3.80 23.25
N VAL A 289 -7.81 -4.48 22.10
CA VAL A 289 -7.83 -3.85 20.78
C VAL A 289 -9.16 -3.13 20.55
N ALA A 290 -10.28 -3.72 20.98
CA ALA A 290 -11.60 -3.12 20.89
C ALA A 290 -11.72 -1.85 21.76
N ALA A 291 -11.27 -1.92 23.02
CA ALA A 291 -11.24 -0.78 23.93
C ALA A 291 -10.38 0.38 23.39
N THR A 292 -9.20 0.05 22.86
CA THR A 292 -8.29 1.04 22.25
C THR A 292 -8.90 1.67 20.99
N ALA A 293 -9.63 0.88 20.18
CA ALA A 293 -10.30 1.38 18.99
C ALA A 293 -11.45 2.35 19.30
N VAL A 294 -12.24 2.07 20.34
CA VAL A 294 -13.28 2.99 20.84
C VAL A 294 -12.64 4.29 21.33
N ALA A 295 -11.56 4.21 22.11
CA ALA A 295 -10.85 5.38 22.60
C ALA A 295 -10.33 6.28 21.47
N LYS A 296 -9.72 5.67 20.45
CA LYS A 296 -9.24 6.39 19.26
C LYS A 296 -10.37 7.05 18.48
N ALA A 297 -11.51 6.36 18.31
CA ALA A 297 -12.65 6.90 17.58
C ALA A 297 -13.27 8.12 18.28
N VAL A 298 -13.48 8.03 19.61
CA VAL A 298 -14.02 9.15 20.41
C VAL A 298 -13.03 10.32 20.48
N ALA A 299 -11.72 10.05 20.62
CA ALA A 299 -10.70 11.10 20.61
C ALA A 299 -10.61 11.81 19.25
N ALA A 300 -10.71 11.06 18.15
CA ALA A 300 -10.72 11.61 16.79
C ALA A 300 -11.94 12.53 16.55
N TYR A 301 -13.11 12.18 17.09
CA TYR A 301 -14.31 13.03 17.00
C TYR A 301 -14.10 14.42 17.62
N PHE A 302 -13.37 14.51 18.73
CA PHE A 302 -13.03 15.79 19.36
C PHE A 302 -11.80 16.49 18.76
N GLY A 303 -11.07 15.85 17.85
CA GLY A 303 -9.80 16.36 17.32
C GLY A 303 -8.63 16.25 18.31
N LEU A 304 -8.73 15.37 19.31
CA LEU A 304 -7.70 15.15 20.33
C LEU A 304 -6.65 14.11 19.91
N ALA A 305 -6.62 13.70 18.65
CA ALA A 305 -5.75 12.66 18.13
C ALA A 305 -4.29 13.16 18.02
N GLY A 306 -3.53 13.05 19.12
CA GLY A 306 -2.13 13.47 19.16
C GLY A 306 -1.48 13.53 20.55
N ALA A 307 -1.84 12.61 21.46
CA ALA A 307 -1.11 12.36 22.70
C ALA A 307 -0.99 10.84 22.93
#